data_AF-A0A924BL87-F1
#
_entry.id   AF-A0A924BL87-F1
#
_cell.length_a   1.000
_cell.length_b   1.000
_cell.length_c   1.000
_cell.angle_alpha   90.00
_cell.angle_beta   90.00
_cell.angle_gamma   90.00
#
_symmetry.space_group_name_H-M   'P 1'
#
loop_
_entity.id
_entity.type
_entity.pdbx_description
1 polymer ?
#
loop_
_entity_poly.entity_id
_entity_poly.type
_entity_poly.pdbx_seq_one_letter_code
_entity_poly.pdbx_strand_id
1 'polypeptide(L)' 'MNQRSFSSAEYALKKKRTRREKFLAEMERVVPWSRLIAVIEPLYPTSGRVGRQPIGVPRMLRMYCLQQWYGLADEALED' A
#
# COMPACT_ATOMS: atom_id res chain seq x y z
N MET A 1 -19.77 -10.91 6.42
CA MET A 1 -20.59 -9.67 6.42
C MET A 1 -19.68 -8.49 6.11
N ASN A 2 -19.90 -7.76 5.02
CA ASN A 2 -19.13 -6.55 4.69
C ASN A 2 -19.90 -5.33 5.21
N GLN A 3 -19.61 -4.91 6.44
CA GLN A 3 -20.20 -3.68 6.98
C GLN A 3 -19.50 -2.47 6.35
N ARG A 4 -20.21 -1.79 5.45
CA ARG A 4 -19.74 -0.52 4.89
C ARG A 4 -19.90 0.58 5.95
N SER A 5 -18.82 1.24 6.30
CA SER A 5 -18.85 2.40 7.19
C SER A 5 -19.51 3.59 6.49
N PHE A 6 -20.12 4.50 7.26
CA PHE A 6 -20.65 5.76 6.73
C PHE A 6 -19.61 6.55 5.93
N SER A 7 -18.34 6.55 6.38
CA SER A 7 -17.23 7.16 5.66
C SER A 7 -16.97 6.53 4.28
N SER A 8 -17.09 5.21 4.15
CA SER A 8 -16.93 4.53 2.85
C SER A 8 -18.07 4.83 1.88
N ALA A 9 -19.29 4.98 2.39
CA ALA A 9 -20.46 5.32 1.60
C ALA A 9 -20.42 6.78 1.10
N GLU A 10 -20.03 7.73 1.95
CA GLU A 10 -19.80 9.12 1.54
C GLU A 10 -18.68 9.26 0.51
N TYR A 11 -17.58 8.52 0.68
CA TYR A 11 -16.50 8.51 -0.31
C TYR A 11 -16.95 7.95 -1.66
N ALA A 12 -17.79 6.91 -1.66
CA ALA A 12 -18.35 6.35 -2.89
C ALA A 12 -19.27 7.33 -3.64
N LEU A 13 -19.91 8.26 -2.92
CA LEU A 13 -20.77 9.31 -3.48
C LEU A 13 -19.98 10.52 -4.03
N LYS A 14 -18.67 10.64 -3.75
CA LYS A 14 -17.85 11.73 -4.30
C LYS A 14 -17.69 11.59 -5.82
N LYS A 15 -18.28 12.54 -6.57
CA LYS A 15 -18.19 12.60 -8.05
C LYS A 15 -16.81 12.99 -8.59
N LYS A 16 -15.96 13.68 -7.81
CA LYS A 16 -14.66 14.17 -8.28
C LYS A 16 -13.52 13.32 -7.70
N ARG A 17 -12.76 12.66 -8.58
CA ARG A 17 -11.49 12.02 -8.23
C ARG A 17 -10.45 13.05 -7.81
N THR A 18 -9.81 12.81 -6.66
CA THR A 18 -8.74 13.69 -6.16
C THR A 18 -7.48 13.54 -7.03
N ARG A 19 -6.57 14.53 -6.97
CA ARG A 19 -5.27 14.44 -7.66
C ARG A 19 -4.45 13.25 -7.18
N ARG A 20 -4.49 12.95 -5.87
CA ARG A 20 -3.84 11.80 -5.25
C ARG A 20 -4.38 10.48 -5.79
N GLU A 21 -5.70 10.31 -5.88
CA GLU A 21 -6.31 9.10 -6.46
C GLU A 21 -5.93 8.89 -7.92
N LYS A 22 -5.88 9.95 -8.72
CA LYS A 22 -5.45 9.86 -10.13
C LYS A 22 -4.00 9.41 -10.22
N PHE A 23 -3.12 10.02 -9.43
CA PHE A 23 -1.71 9.65 -9.37
C PHE A 23 -1.51 8.19 -8.94
N LEU A 24 -2.20 7.74 -7.88
CA LEU A 24 -2.11 6.35 -7.43
C LEU A 24 -2.62 5.36 -8.48
N ALA A 25 -3.70 5.69 -9.18
CA ALA A 25 -4.21 4.86 -10.26
C ALA A 25 -3.24 4.77 -11.45
N GLU A 26 -2.47 5.83 -11.70
CA GLU A 26 -1.41 5.82 -12.71
C GLU A 26 -0.21 4.99 -12.24
N MET A 27 0.25 5.18 -11.01
CA MET A 27 1.35 4.41 -10.41
C MET A 27 1.04 2.91 -10.36
N GLU A 28 -0.20 2.52 -10.07
CA GLU A 28 -0.59 1.09 -10.09
C GLU A 28 -0.37 0.46 -11.48
N ARG A 29 -0.45 1.26 -12.56
CA ARG A 29 -0.26 0.80 -13.94
C ARG A 29 1.18 0.88 -14.41
N VAL A 30 1.91 1.94 -14.05
CA VAL A 30 3.27 2.18 -14.58
C VAL A 30 4.35 1.43 -13.79
N VAL A 31 4.11 1.16 -12.51
CA VAL A 31 5.08 0.43 -11.68
C VAL A 31 4.99 -1.07 -11.98
N PRO A 32 6.12 -1.74 -12.30
CA PRO A 32 6.12 -3.17 -12.60
C PRO A 32 6.09 -4.03 -11.32
N TRP A 33 4.98 -3.97 -10.57
CA TRP A 33 4.84 -4.58 -9.23
C TRP A 33 5.27 -6.03 -9.17
N SER A 34 4.78 -6.87 -10.08
CA SER A 34 5.07 -8.31 -10.08
C SER A 34 6.57 -8.58 -10.22
N ARG A 35 7.27 -7.81 -11.05
CA ARG A 35 8.72 -7.94 -11.24
C ARG A 35 9.48 -7.50 -10.00
N LEU A 36 9.06 -6.39 -9.37
CA LEU A 36 9.69 -5.90 -8.15
C LEU A 36 9.49 -6.89 -6.99
N ILE A 37 8.26 -7.38 -6.82
CA ILE A 37 7.94 -8.38 -5.79
C ILE A 37 8.80 -9.63 -5.98
N ALA A 38 8.89 -10.17 -7.20
CA ALA A 38 9.67 -11.39 -7.47
C ALA A 38 11.17 -11.24 -7.14
N VAL A 39 11.72 -10.03 -7.27
CA VAL A 39 13.13 -9.76 -6.92
C VAL A 39 13.31 -9.58 -5.41
N ILE A 40 12.31 -9.02 -4.72
CA ILE A 40 12.40 -8.73 -3.27
C ILE A 40 12.05 -9.96 -2.42
N GLU A 41 11.05 -10.74 -2.85
CA GLU A 41 10.54 -11.90 -2.12
C GLU A 41 11.61 -12.88 -1.60
N PRO A 42 12.64 -13.29 -2.37
CA PRO A 42 13.67 -14.20 -1.86
C PRO A 42 14.56 -13.59 -0.77
N LEU A 43 14.60 -12.26 -0.65
CA LEU A 43 15.38 -11.53 0.37
C LEU A 43 14.51 -11.13 1.56
N TYR A 44 13.19 -11.25 1.43
CA TYR A 44 12.25 -10.75 2.44
C TYR A 44 12.10 -11.73 3.61
N PRO A 45 12.00 -11.25 4.86
CA PRO A 45 11.87 -12.13 6.01
C PRO A 45 10.65 -13.05 5.89
N THR A 46 10.89 -14.36 5.90
CA THR A 46 9.82 -15.36 5.96
C THR A 46 9.37 -15.56 7.41
N SER A 47 8.06 -15.77 7.59
CA SER A 47 7.45 -16.12 8.88
C SER A 47 8.14 -17.34 9.51
N GLY A 48 8.61 -17.22 10.75
CA GLY A 48 9.31 -18.30 11.45
C GLY A 48 10.05 -17.93 12.74
N ARG A 49 10.07 -16.64 13.12
CA ARG A 49 10.62 -16.16 14.41
C ARG A 49 9.50 -15.80 15.37
N VAL A 50 9.73 -16.00 16.67
CA VAL A 50 8.84 -15.55 17.75
C VAL A 50 8.72 -14.02 17.69
N GLY A 51 7.53 -13.48 17.42
CA GLY A 51 7.30 -12.02 17.29
C GLY A 51 6.19 -11.64 16.30
N ARG A 52 6.07 -10.32 16.00
CA ARG A 52 5.13 -9.79 14.99
C ARG A 52 5.48 -10.40 13.63
N GLN A 53 4.48 -10.99 12.96
CA GLN A 53 4.68 -11.55 11.63
C GLN A 53 5.08 -10.45 10.65
N PRO A 54 6.07 -10.69 9.77
CA PRO A 54 6.43 -9.74 8.72
C PRO A 54 5.21 -9.41 7.85
N ILE A 55 5.03 -8.13 7.54
CA ILE A 55 3.99 -7.71 6.60
C ILE A 55 4.35 -8.26 5.21
N GLY A 56 3.39 -8.82 4.47
CA GLY A 56 3.69 -9.37 3.13
C GLY A 56 4.36 -8.35 2.19
N VAL A 57 5.36 -8.81 1.42
CA VAL A 57 6.12 -8.02 0.43
C VAL A 57 5.25 -7.06 -0.39
N PRO A 58 4.09 -7.49 -0.95
CA PRO A 58 3.28 -6.60 -1.79
C PRO A 58 2.72 -5.40 -1.06
N ARG A 59 2.47 -5.51 0.26
CA ARG A 59 1.95 -4.43 1.09
C ARG A 59 3.10 -3.51 1.52
N MET A 60 4.21 -4.06 2.01
CA MET A 60 5.38 -3.24 2.40
C MET A 60 5.95 -2.43 1.25
N LEU A 61 6.08 -3.06 0.07
CA LEU A 61 6.58 -2.36 -1.11
C LEU A 61 5.68 -1.15 -1.46
N ARG A 62 4.36 -1.32 -1.40
CA ARG A 62 3.41 -0.22 -1.64
C ARG A 62 3.53 0.88 -0.58
N MET A 63 3.74 0.52 0.68
CA MET A 63 3.94 1.48 1.77
C MET A 63 5.18 2.34 1.52
N TYR A 64 6.33 1.73 1.21
CA TYR A 64 7.55 2.48 0.88
C TYR A 64 7.39 3.38 -0.36
N CYS A 65 6.73 2.91 -1.42
CA CYS A 65 6.45 3.74 -2.58
C CYS A 65 5.58 4.96 -2.21
N LEU A 66 4.54 4.76 -1.39
CA LEU A 66 3.68 5.84 -0.92
C LEU A 66 4.45 6.88 -0.10
N GLN A 67 5.34 6.44 0.80
CA GLN A 67 6.20 7.33 1.56
C GLN A 67 7.08 8.16 0.63
N GLN A 68 7.75 7.52 -0.34
CA GLN A 68 8.61 8.20 -1.30
C GLN A 68 7.85 9.21 -2.17
N TRP A 69 6.64 8.88 -2.63
CA TRP A 69 5.86 9.76 -3.50
C TRP A 69 5.25 10.96 -2.78
N TYR A 70 4.90 10.81 -1.50
CA TYR A 70 4.26 11.85 -0.72
C TYR A 70 5.20 12.53 0.29
N GLY A 71 6.47 12.12 0.35
CA GLY A 71 7.44 12.62 1.32
C GLY A 71 7.02 12.32 2.77
N LEU A 72 6.36 11.19 3.03
CA LEU A 72 5.96 10.81 4.38
C LEU A 72 7.18 10.29 5.14
N ALA A 73 7.36 10.74 6.38
CA ALA A 73 8.36 10.17 7.28
C ALA A 73 7.96 8.73 7.67
N ASP A 74 8.98 7.87 7.86
CA ASP A 74 8.82 6.42 8.08
C ASP A 74 7.98 6.10 9.34
N GLU A 75 8.01 6.98 10.33
CA GLU A 75 7.37 6.85 11.64
C GLU A 75 5.82 6.90 11.60
N ALA A 76 5.20 7.35 10.51
CA ALA A 76 3.76 7.52 10.41
C ALA A 76 2.98 6.27 9.92
N LEU A 77 3.64 5.12 9.73
CA LEU A 77 3.03 3.97 9.05
C LEU A 77 3.17 2.60 9.73
N GLU A 78 3.89 2.50 10.86
CA GLU A 78 4.06 1.24 11.61
C GLU A 78 2.98 0.96 12.68
N ASP A 79 2.11 1.95 12.93
CA ASP A 79 0.98 1.90 13.88
C ASP A 79 -0.33 1.41 13.22
#